data_AF-A0A355C5N2-F1
#
_entry.id   AF-A0A355C5N2-F1
#
_cell.length_a   1.000
_cell.length_b   1.000
_cell.length_c   1.000
_cell.angle_alpha   90.00
_cell.angle_beta   90.00
_cell.angle_gamma   90.00
#
_symmetry.space_group_name_H-M   'P 1'
#
loop_
_entity.id
_entity.type
_entity.pdbx_description
1 polymer ?
#
loop_
_entity_poly.entity_id
_entity_poly.type
_entity_poly.pdbx_seq_one_letter_code
_entity_poly.pdbx_strand_id
1 'polypeptide(L)' 'MQIVMSPAKRMNFNAQEENIKTTPPVFSRKTGEVLEVCRKLSETDIAEKMKVNREIAQQVYGYFQSFNSRTIPLR' A
#
# COMPACT_ATOMS: atom_id res chain seq x y z
N MET A 1 10.72 -22.35 -14.19
CA MET A 1 9.93 -22.55 -12.95
C MET A 1 9.43 -21.20 -12.48
N GLN A 2 8.15 -21.08 -12.13
CA GLN A 2 7.57 -19.85 -11.60
C GLN A 2 7.04 -20.12 -10.19
N ILE A 3 7.45 -19.31 -9.23
CA ILE A 3 6.97 -19.36 -7.85
C ILE A 3 5.99 -18.21 -7.65
N VAL A 4 4.82 -18.50 -7.08
CA VAL A 4 3.80 -17.49 -6.74
C VAL A 4 3.54 -17.58 -5.25
N MET A 5 3.67 -16.45 -4.55
CA MET A 5 3.46 -16.35 -3.11
C MET A 5 2.44 -15.27 -2.80
N SER A 6 1.66 -15.49 -1.75
CA SER A 6 0.73 -14.48 -1.23
C SER A 6 1.52 -13.31 -0.60
N PRO A 7 1.01 -12.07 -0.72
CA PRO A 7 1.63 -10.93 -0.06
C PRO A 7 1.40 -10.96 1.46
N ALA A 8 2.22 -10.19 2.19
CA ALA A 8 2.03 -9.95 3.60
C ALA A 8 1.20 -8.69 3.86
N LYS A 9 0.45 -8.67 4.97
CA LYS A 9 -0.29 -7.47 5.42
C LYS A 9 0.62 -6.45 6.10
N ARG A 10 1.60 -6.91 6.88
CA ARG A 10 2.55 -6.06 7.60
C ARG A 10 3.66 -5.62 6.64
N MET A 11 3.90 -4.32 6.56
CA MET A 11 4.96 -3.72 5.77
C MET A 11 6.01 -3.11 6.69
N ASN A 12 7.29 -3.27 6.35
CA ASN A 12 8.40 -2.59 7.03
C ASN A 12 9.02 -1.56 6.09
N PHE A 13 8.79 -0.28 6.36
CA PHE A 13 9.35 0.84 5.60
C PHE A 13 10.74 1.29 6.10
N ASN A 14 11.16 0.82 7.28
CA ASN A 14 12.44 1.16 7.90
C ASN A 14 13.51 0.07 7.66
N ALA A 15 13.20 -0.92 6.81
CA ALA A 15 14.14 -1.99 6.49
C ALA A 15 15.38 -1.40 5.78
N GLN A 16 16.55 -1.51 6.43
CA GLN A 16 17.84 -1.18 5.84
C GLN A 16 18.42 -2.40 5.10
N GLU A 17 17.62 -3.03 4.25
CA GLU A 17 18.14 -4.13 3.42
C GLU A 17 18.98 -3.52 2.30
N GLU A 18 20.28 -3.45 2.56
CA GLU A 18 21.25 -2.98 1.59
C GLU A 18 21.36 -4.00 0.43
N ASN A 19 21.30 -3.50 -0.81
CA ASN A 19 21.58 -4.22 -2.07
C ASN A 19 20.44 -5.01 -2.74
N ILE A 20 19.16 -4.68 -2.53
CA ILE A 20 18.07 -5.22 -3.38
C ILE A 20 17.86 -4.33 -4.60
N LYS A 21 18.14 -4.86 -5.80
CA LYS A 21 17.79 -4.17 -7.06
C LYS A 21 16.28 -4.13 -7.23
N THR A 22 15.72 -2.94 -7.45
CA THR A 22 14.29 -2.74 -7.68
C THR A 22 13.95 -2.64 -9.17
N THR A 23 12.69 -2.90 -9.51
CA THR A 23 12.14 -2.69 -10.85
C THR A 23 10.79 -1.99 -10.76
N PRO A 24 10.36 -1.24 -11.80
CA PRO A 24 9.06 -0.59 -11.78
C PRO A 24 7.92 -1.62 -11.85
N PRO A 25 6.80 -1.39 -11.15
CA PRO A 25 5.62 -2.25 -11.24
C PRO A 25 5.02 -2.27 -12.66
N VAL A 26 4.65 -3.46 -13.13
CA VAL A 26 4.14 -3.66 -14.52
C VAL A 26 2.71 -3.14 -14.72
N PHE A 27 1.89 -3.09 -13.66
CA PHE A 27 0.45 -2.82 -13.75
C PHE A 27 0.03 -1.44 -13.19
N SER A 28 0.85 -0.41 -13.40
CA SER A 28 0.63 0.95 -12.86
C SER A 28 -0.75 1.53 -13.17
N ARG A 29 -1.29 1.31 -14.38
CA ARG A 29 -2.63 1.75 -14.76
C ARG A 29 -3.72 1.15 -13.86
N LYS A 30 -3.70 -0.18 -13.66
CA LYS A 30 -4.67 -0.88 -12.81
C LYS A 30 -4.53 -0.45 -11.35
N THR A 31 -3.30 -0.21 -10.89
CA THR A 31 -3.06 0.36 -9.56
C THR A 31 -3.77 1.70 -9.39
N GLY A 32 -3.74 2.57 -10.42
CA GLY A 32 -4.48 3.84 -10.42
C GLY A 32 -6.00 3.64 -10.29
N GLU A 33 -6.57 2.75 -11.08
CA GLU A 33 -8.02 2.43 -11.05
C GLU A 33 -8.48 1.96 -9.66
N VAL A 34 -7.69 1.10 -9.00
CA VAL A 34 -7.99 0.64 -7.62
C VAL A 34 -7.84 1.78 -6.61
N LEU A 35 -6.77 2.58 -6.75
CA LEU A 35 -6.46 3.67 -5.83
C LEU A 35 -7.55 4.76 -5.83
N GLU A 36 -8.14 5.06 -7.00
CA GLU A 36 -9.25 6.02 -7.11
C GLU A 36 -10.46 5.63 -6.26
N VAL A 37 -10.74 4.33 -6.14
CA VAL A 37 -11.80 3.83 -5.26
C VAL A 37 -11.35 3.92 -3.81
N CYS A 38 -10.14 3.47 -3.50
CA CYS A 38 -9.58 3.49 -2.14
C CYS A 38 -9.53 4.90 -1.53
N ARG A 39 -9.20 5.92 -2.33
CA ARG A 39 -9.13 7.33 -1.87
C ARG A 39 -10.47 7.92 -1.45
N LYS A 40 -11.58 7.35 -1.89
CA LYS A 40 -12.94 7.80 -1.54
C LYS A 40 -13.42 7.22 -0.20
N LEU A 41 -12.72 6.23 0.35
CA LEU A 41 -13.09 5.60 1.61
C LEU A 41 -12.69 6.48 2.79
N SER A 42 -13.58 6.59 3.77
CA SER A 42 -13.24 7.17 5.08
C SER A 42 -12.50 6.16 5.97
N GLU A 43 -11.90 6.62 7.06
CA GLU A 43 -11.32 5.73 8.08
C GLU A 43 -12.36 4.75 8.64
N THR A 44 -13.61 5.17 8.80
CA THR A 44 -14.70 4.31 9.29
C THR A 44 -15.04 3.24 8.25
N ASP A 45 -15.15 3.60 6.97
CA ASP A 45 -15.38 2.64 5.89
C ASP A 45 -14.25 1.59 5.84
N ILE A 46 -13.01 2.02 6.03
CA ILE A 46 -11.84 1.15 6.03
C ILE A 46 -11.90 0.18 7.22
N ALA A 47 -12.16 0.69 8.43
CA ALA A 47 -12.27 -0.14 9.62
C ALA A 47 -13.34 -1.23 9.46
N GLU A 48 -14.52 -0.87 8.96
CA GLU A 48 -15.64 -1.79 8.77
C GLU A 48 -15.40 -2.79 7.63
N LYS A 49 -15.04 -2.31 6.43
CA LYS A 49 -14.86 -3.17 5.25
C LYS A 49 -13.68 -4.10 5.40
N MET A 50 -12.57 -3.62 5.98
CA MET A 50 -11.34 -4.41 6.14
C MET A 50 -11.27 -5.14 7.47
N LYS A 51 -12.23 -4.91 8.38
CA LYS A 51 -12.29 -5.50 9.73
C LYS A 51 -10.99 -5.29 10.50
N VAL A 52 -10.53 -4.03 10.51
CA VAL A 52 -9.31 -3.61 11.22
C VAL A 52 -9.67 -2.63 12.33
N ASN A 53 -8.77 -2.50 13.30
CA ASN A 53 -8.94 -1.49 14.35
C ASN A 53 -8.78 -0.07 13.78
N ARG A 54 -9.18 0.93 14.57
CA ARG A 54 -9.14 2.33 14.18
C ARG A 54 -7.73 2.83 13.85
N GLU A 55 -6.72 2.39 14.60
CA GLU A 55 -5.33 2.81 14.38
C GLU A 55 -4.82 2.35 13.00
N ILE A 56 -5.06 1.08 12.65
CA ILE A 56 -4.72 0.53 11.33
C ILE A 56 -5.54 1.23 10.24
N ALA A 57 -6.82 1.49 10.48
CA ALA A 57 -7.67 2.18 9.50
C ALA A 57 -7.14 3.58 9.18
N GLN A 58 -6.71 4.33 10.20
CA GLN A 58 -6.09 5.64 10.03
C GLN A 58 -4.76 5.57 9.26
N GLN A 59 -3.92 4.58 9.56
CA GLN A 59 -2.68 4.35 8.80
C GLN A 59 -2.97 4.04 7.32
N VAL A 60 -3.91 3.15 7.06
CA VAL A 60 -4.29 2.73 5.70
C VAL A 60 -4.92 3.88 4.93
N TYR A 61 -5.76 4.70 5.57
CA TYR A 61 -6.26 5.93 4.98
C TYR A 61 -5.11 6.84 4.54
N GLY A 62 -4.14 7.06 5.44
CA GLY A 62 -2.91 7.80 5.12
C GLY A 62 -2.16 7.23 3.92
N TYR A 63 -2.03 5.90 3.82
CA TYR A 63 -1.39 5.24 2.67
C TYR A 63 -2.13 5.50 1.36
N PHE A 64 -3.47 5.43 1.34
CA PHE A 64 -4.25 5.70 0.12
C PHE A 64 -4.15 7.17 -0.34
N GLN A 65 -4.18 8.12 0.61
CA GLN A 65 -4.10 9.53 0.27
C GLN A 65 -2.69 9.93 -0.19
N SER A 66 -1.65 9.40 0.46
CA SER A 66 -0.26 9.71 0.14
C SER A 66 0.32 8.90 -1.02
N PHE A 67 -0.37 7.86 -1.52
CA PHE A 67 0.14 7.02 -2.60
C PHE A 67 0.59 7.86 -3.81
N ASN A 68 1.84 7.68 -4.27
CA ASN A 68 2.55 8.48 -5.28
C ASN A 68 2.97 9.91 -4.88
N SER A 69 2.96 10.30 -3.60
CA SER A 69 3.56 11.57 -3.17
C SER A 69 5.09 11.49 -3.21
N ARG A 70 5.76 12.61 -3.55
CA ARG A 70 7.24 12.72 -3.59
C ARG A 70 7.91 12.48 -2.22
N THR A 71 7.12 12.44 -1.15
CA THR A 71 7.55 12.23 0.24
C THR A 71 7.61 10.76 0.64
N ILE A 72 7.15 9.83 -0.20
CA ILE A 72 7.35 8.39 0.05
C ILE A 72 8.81 8.06 -0.32
N PRO A 73 9.59 7.43 0.57
CA PRO A 73 10.94 6.98 0.22
C PRO A 73 10.85 6.05 -0.99
N LEU A 74 11.46 6.48 -2.09
CA LEU A 74 11.78 5.61 -3.21
C LEU A 74 12.83 4.63 -2.71
N ARG A 75 12.51 3.33 -2.75
CA ARG A 75 13.50 2.27 -2.49
C ARG A 75 14.45 2.12 -3.66
#